data_AF-A0A2V5MM56-F1
#
_entry.id   AF-A0A2V5MM56-F1
#
_cell.length_a   1.000
_cell.length_b   1.000
_cell.length_c   1.000
_cell.angle_alpha   90.00
_cell.angle_beta   90.00
_cell.angle_gamma   90.00
#
_symmetry.space_group_name_H-M   'P 1'
#
loop_
_entity.id
_entity.type
_entity.pdbx_description
1 polymer ?
#
loop_
_entity_poly.entity_id
_entity_poly.type
_entity_poly.pdbx_seq_one_letter_code
_entity_poly.pdbx_strand_id
1 'polypeptide(L)'
;ELLALAVNLSVGERDLVNYDSQSEVVGAMGSPIAESLEKLVGGHIYCLLSPNNKVLKAEGIKEFMARAESTGASSGTGPDPRRGTAASRRFFSPDFFKPILDLTGMPDRPVRVGDSWSVQREAGSGPSGPLLANATYTFKGWQEHEQRKCVRIDITGTLVPKMGNASAPIGNSKVTGQCWFDPALGFSIETVFDQMYTITNVVAQPRPGTNGLPQFRQGTNALPQKVSSPARQTLSIKLTEFTTL
;
A
#
# COMPACT_ATOMS: atom_id res chain seq x y z
N GLU A 1 -9.71 -17.12 5.50
CA GLU A 1 -9.25 -17.38 4.12
C GLU A 1 -9.63 -16.20 3.25
N LEU A 2 -8.71 -15.72 2.41
CA LEU A 2 -8.99 -14.67 1.45
C LEU A 2 -9.71 -15.26 0.23
N LEU A 3 -11.02 -15.00 0.11
CA LEU A 3 -11.83 -15.57 -0.98
C LEU A 3 -11.92 -14.62 -2.17
N ALA A 4 -11.92 -13.31 -1.93
CA ALA A 4 -11.90 -12.32 -3.00
C ALA A 4 -11.26 -10.99 -2.56
N LEU A 5 -10.64 -10.30 -3.52
CA LEU A 5 -9.84 -9.10 -3.30
C LEU A 5 -10.02 -8.13 -4.47
N ALA A 6 -10.30 -6.87 -4.16
CA ALA A 6 -10.19 -5.76 -5.11
C ALA A 6 -9.18 -4.72 -4.61
N VAL A 7 -8.30 -4.27 -5.50
CA VAL A 7 -7.28 -3.26 -5.24
C VAL A 7 -7.28 -2.24 -6.37
N ASN A 8 -7.43 -0.98 -5.99
CA ASN A 8 -7.24 0.15 -6.89
C ASN A 8 -6.14 1.06 -6.33
N LEU A 9 -5.15 1.37 -7.14
CA LEU A 9 -4.09 2.32 -6.83
C LEU A 9 -3.91 3.28 -8.00
N SER A 10 -4.13 4.57 -7.76
CA SER A 10 -3.90 5.63 -8.72
C SER A 10 -2.91 6.66 -8.20
N VAL A 11 -2.15 7.29 -9.10
CA VAL A 11 -1.24 8.39 -8.81
C VAL A 11 -1.48 9.52 -9.81
N GLY A 12 -1.98 10.65 -9.33
CA GLY A 12 -2.53 11.68 -10.20
C GLY A 12 -3.71 11.12 -11.01
N GLU A 13 -3.64 11.23 -12.33
CA GLU A 13 -4.65 10.70 -13.27
C GLU A 13 -4.30 9.29 -13.81
N ARG A 14 -3.23 8.67 -13.31
CA ARG A 14 -2.76 7.37 -13.80
C ARG A 14 -3.14 6.25 -12.82
N ASP A 15 -3.92 5.30 -13.30
CA ASP A 15 -4.15 4.04 -12.60
C ASP A 15 -2.91 3.16 -12.73
N LEU A 16 -2.26 2.89 -11.58
CA LEU A 16 -1.11 1.98 -11.51
C LEU A 16 -1.56 0.53 -11.29
N VAL A 17 -2.65 0.35 -10.53
CA VAL A 17 -3.26 -0.94 -10.27
C VAL A 17 -4.76 -0.78 -10.34
N ASN A 18 -5.41 -1.65 -11.11
CA ASN A 18 -6.83 -1.87 -11.05
C ASN A 18 -7.04 -3.37 -11.16
N TYR A 19 -7.44 -3.99 -10.07
CA TYR A 19 -7.59 -5.43 -9.97
C TYR A 19 -8.82 -5.74 -9.12
N ASP A 20 -9.60 -6.71 -9.57
CA ASP A 20 -10.76 -7.26 -8.87
C ASP A 20 -10.85 -8.74 -9.24
N SER A 21 -10.68 -9.61 -8.24
CA SER A 21 -10.70 -11.08 -8.44
C SER A 21 -12.06 -11.61 -8.92
N GLN A 22 -13.13 -10.83 -8.76
CA GLN A 22 -14.48 -11.23 -9.18
C GLN A 22 -14.86 -10.70 -10.56
N SER A 23 -14.04 -9.83 -11.16
CA SER A 23 -14.28 -9.26 -12.47
C SER A 23 -13.52 -10.04 -13.56
N GLU A 24 -14.23 -10.53 -14.57
CA GLU A 24 -13.62 -11.15 -15.77
C GLU A 24 -12.89 -10.12 -16.67
N VAL A 25 -13.12 -8.83 -16.41
CA VAL A 25 -12.63 -7.70 -17.19
C VAL A 25 -11.60 -6.96 -16.35
N VAL A 26 -10.36 -6.89 -16.86
CA VAL A 26 -9.18 -6.16 -16.34
C VAL A 26 -8.14 -7.02 -15.59
N GLY A 27 -7.18 -7.51 -16.38
CA GLY A 27 -5.75 -7.43 -15.99
C GLY A 27 -4.87 -8.63 -16.28
N ALA A 28 -5.44 -9.82 -16.51
CA ALA A 28 -4.71 -11.10 -16.45
C ALA A 28 -3.79 -11.44 -17.65
N MET A 29 -3.57 -10.54 -18.60
CA MET A 29 -2.49 -10.72 -19.59
C MET A 29 -1.46 -9.61 -19.48
N GLY A 30 -0.43 -9.88 -18.67
CA GLY A 30 0.85 -9.17 -18.72
C GLY A 30 1.11 -8.11 -17.65
N SER A 31 0.20 -7.91 -16.68
CA SER A 31 0.51 -7.12 -15.47
C SER A 31 0.99 -8.06 -14.36
N PRO A 32 2.29 -8.05 -14.01
CA PRO A 32 2.82 -8.91 -12.94
C PRO A 32 2.15 -8.67 -11.58
N ILE A 33 1.53 -7.50 -11.42
CA ILE A 33 0.86 -7.06 -10.19
C ILE A 33 -0.47 -7.78 -10.03
N ALA A 34 -1.29 -7.79 -11.09
CA ALA A 34 -2.56 -8.49 -11.09
C ALA A 34 -2.34 -10.00 -10.88
N GLU A 35 -1.31 -10.57 -11.52
CA GLU A 35 -0.92 -11.98 -11.32
C GLU A 35 -0.50 -12.29 -9.87
N SER A 36 0.23 -11.38 -9.22
CA SER A 36 0.61 -11.55 -7.81
C SER A 36 -0.60 -11.43 -6.88
N LEU A 37 -1.56 -10.53 -7.15
CA LEU A 37 -2.79 -10.37 -6.38
C LEU A 37 -3.73 -11.57 -6.53
N GLU A 38 -3.87 -12.09 -7.75
CA GLU A 38 -4.64 -13.31 -8.06
C GLU A 38 -4.17 -14.51 -7.23
N LYS A 39 -2.85 -14.70 -7.13
CA LYS A 39 -2.30 -15.81 -6.37
C LYS A 39 -2.54 -15.72 -4.86
N LEU A 40 -2.86 -14.54 -4.32
CA LEU A 40 -3.19 -14.40 -2.89
C LEU A 40 -4.59 -14.94 -2.58
N VAL A 41 -5.49 -15.00 -3.56
CA VAL A 41 -6.81 -15.61 -3.41
C VAL A 41 -6.66 -17.10 -3.05
N GLY A 42 -7.48 -17.58 -2.12
CA GLY A 42 -7.35 -18.88 -1.46
C GLY A 42 -6.19 -18.97 -0.46
N GLY A 43 -5.56 -17.84 -0.12
CA GLY A 43 -4.54 -17.75 0.91
C GLY A 43 -5.13 -17.79 2.32
N HIS A 44 -4.44 -18.46 3.23
CA HIS A 44 -4.84 -18.56 4.64
C HIS A 44 -3.84 -17.86 5.54
N ILE A 45 -4.36 -17.08 6.49
CA ILE A 45 -3.59 -16.46 7.56
C ILE A 45 -4.35 -16.70 8.85
N TYR A 46 -3.63 -17.18 9.86
CA TYR A 46 -4.17 -17.36 11.21
C TYR A 46 -3.44 -16.42 12.15
N CYS A 47 -4.18 -15.55 12.82
CA CYS A 47 -3.64 -14.57 13.76
C CYS A 47 -4.23 -14.85 15.15
N LEU A 48 -3.36 -15.06 16.14
CA LEU A 48 -3.72 -14.97 17.55
C LEU A 48 -3.48 -13.53 18.00
N LEU A 49 -4.53 -12.89 18.53
CA LEU A 49 -4.44 -11.53 19.05
C LEU A 49 -4.43 -11.53 20.58
N SER A 50 -3.74 -10.57 21.15
CA SER A 50 -3.89 -10.21 22.55
C SER A 50 -5.18 -9.41 22.77
N PRO A 51 -5.62 -9.21 24.02
CA PRO A 51 -6.77 -8.35 24.34
C PRO A 51 -6.62 -6.89 23.86
N ASN A 52 -5.39 -6.43 23.59
CA ASN A 52 -5.10 -5.10 23.03
C ASN A 52 -4.75 -5.14 21.54
N ASN A 53 -5.30 -6.11 20.79
CA ASN A 53 -5.19 -6.24 19.34
C ASN A 53 -3.75 -6.38 18.79
N LYS A 54 -2.79 -6.80 19.63
CA LYS A 54 -1.43 -7.12 19.16
C LYS A 54 -1.41 -8.56 18.65
N VAL A 55 -0.74 -8.77 17.52
CA VAL A 55 -0.50 -10.12 16.99
C VAL A 55 0.49 -10.84 17.91
N LEU A 56 0.01 -11.84 18.65
CA LEU A 56 0.81 -12.71 19.52
C LEU A 56 1.44 -13.86 18.73
N LYS A 57 0.70 -14.39 17.75
CA LYS A 57 1.16 -15.46 16.86
C LYS A 57 0.54 -15.24 15.49
N ALA A 58 1.32 -15.44 14.45
CA ALA A 58 0.81 -15.47 13.09
C ALA A 58 1.34 -16.70 12.35
N GLU A 59 0.44 -17.47 11.76
CA GLU A 59 0.74 -18.61 10.91
C GLU A 59 0.19 -18.35 9.50
N GLY A 60 0.79 -18.95 8.49
CA GLY A 60 0.37 -18.76 7.11
C GLY A 60 0.86 -17.46 6.47
N ILE A 61 1.37 -16.47 7.21
CA ILE A 61 1.88 -15.21 6.62
C ILE A 61 3.01 -15.48 5.63
N LYS A 62 3.96 -16.37 5.95
CA LYS A 62 5.09 -16.65 5.06
C LYS A 62 4.63 -17.32 3.77
N GLU A 63 3.74 -18.29 3.90
CA GLU A 63 3.14 -19.04 2.80
C GLU A 63 2.28 -18.12 1.94
N PHE A 64 1.47 -17.26 2.58
CA PHE A 64 0.67 -16.23 1.93
C PHE A 64 1.53 -15.28 1.10
N MET A 65 2.63 -14.77 1.67
CA MET A 65 3.54 -13.90 0.93
C MET A 65 4.30 -14.64 -0.19
N ALA A 66 4.70 -15.90 0.04
CA ALA A 66 5.35 -16.72 -0.98
C ALA A 66 4.47 -16.95 -2.22
N ARG A 67 3.14 -17.01 -2.04
CA ARG A 67 2.19 -17.08 -3.17
C ARG A 67 2.33 -15.87 -4.09
N ALA A 68 2.41 -14.66 -3.54
CA ALA A 68 2.58 -13.42 -4.30
C ALA A 68 3.98 -13.30 -4.95
N GLU A 69 5.03 -13.80 -4.30
CA GLU A 69 6.42 -13.71 -4.77
C GLU A 69 6.79 -14.69 -5.90
N SER A 70 5.95 -15.70 -6.15
CA SER A 70 6.21 -16.74 -7.17
C SER A 70 6.25 -16.22 -8.62
N THR A 71 6.06 -14.92 -8.88
CA THR A 71 6.16 -14.26 -10.20
C THR A 71 7.60 -13.89 -10.61
N GLY A 72 8.61 -14.62 -10.09
CA GLY A 72 10.03 -14.31 -10.28
C GLY A 72 10.90 -15.33 -11.02
N ALA A 73 10.39 -16.52 -11.37
CA ALA A 73 11.21 -17.59 -11.96
C ALA A 73 10.48 -18.35 -13.07
N SER A 74 10.01 -17.66 -14.11
CA SER A 74 9.96 -18.31 -15.43
C SER A 74 11.37 -18.33 -16.01
N SER A 75 11.90 -19.54 -16.08
CA SER A 75 13.04 -20.00 -16.85
C SER A 75 12.86 -19.64 -18.33
N GLY A 76 13.20 -18.40 -18.70
CA GLY A 76 13.28 -17.97 -20.09
C GLY A 76 14.71 -17.50 -20.35
N THR A 77 15.50 -18.35 -20.98
CA THR A 77 16.79 -17.99 -21.60
C THR A 77 16.53 -17.02 -22.75
N GLY A 78 16.49 -15.73 -22.47
CA GLY A 78 16.39 -14.67 -23.48
C GLY A 78 16.62 -13.28 -22.89
N PRO A 79 17.38 -12.40 -23.55
CA PRO A 79 17.61 -11.04 -23.07
C PRO A 79 16.44 -10.15 -23.51
N ASP A 80 15.38 -10.04 -22.70
CA ASP A 80 14.30 -9.07 -22.93
C ASP A 80 14.39 -7.90 -21.91
N PRO A 81 14.58 -6.64 -22.35
CA PRO A 81 14.76 -5.48 -21.48
C PRO A 81 13.50 -4.96 -20.77
N ARG A 82 12.35 -5.65 -20.85
CA ARG A 82 11.04 -5.11 -20.41
C ARG A 82 10.43 -5.75 -19.16
N ARG A 83 11.23 -6.35 -18.27
CA ARG A 83 10.76 -6.72 -16.92
C ARG A 83 10.50 -5.46 -16.09
N GLY A 84 9.27 -5.30 -15.61
CA GLY A 84 8.77 -4.17 -14.81
C GLY A 84 9.84 -3.57 -13.90
N THR A 85 10.01 -2.25 -14.03
CA THR A 85 11.04 -1.46 -13.34
C THR A 85 11.02 -1.73 -11.83
N ALA A 86 12.16 -1.61 -11.16
CA ALA A 86 12.31 -1.79 -9.70
C ALA A 86 11.29 -1.00 -8.85
N ALA A 87 10.65 0.03 -9.43
CA ALA A 87 9.53 0.75 -8.85
C ALA A 87 8.28 -0.12 -8.64
N SER A 88 7.94 -1.00 -9.58
CA SER A 88 6.80 -1.93 -9.46
C SER A 88 6.98 -2.89 -8.27
N ARG A 89 8.15 -3.52 -8.13
CA ARG A 89 8.46 -4.43 -7.00
C ARG A 89 8.34 -3.78 -5.62
N ARG A 90 8.55 -2.46 -5.51
CA ARG A 90 8.43 -1.73 -4.23
C ARG A 90 6.99 -1.58 -3.74
N PHE A 91 6.03 -1.49 -4.66
CA PHE A 91 4.61 -1.37 -4.33
C PHE A 91 3.97 -2.74 -4.01
N PHE A 92 4.63 -3.86 -4.27
CA PHE A 92 4.07 -5.22 -4.09
C PHE A 92 5.03 -6.15 -3.34
N SER A 93 5.71 -5.61 -2.34
CA SER A 93 6.44 -6.40 -1.35
C SER A 93 5.49 -6.84 -0.24
N PRO A 94 5.90 -7.79 0.63
CA PRO A 94 5.15 -8.09 1.85
C PRO A 94 4.78 -6.84 2.68
N ASP A 95 5.56 -5.77 2.59
CA ASP A 95 5.29 -4.50 3.28
C ASP A 95 4.07 -3.75 2.73
N PHE A 96 3.61 -4.03 1.51
CA PHE A 96 2.36 -3.50 0.98
C PHE A 96 1.14 -4.15 1.65
N PHE A 97 1.22 -5.44 1.95
CA PHE A 97 0.11 -6.20 2.50
C PHE A 97 0.05 -6.17 4.03
N LYS A 98 1.19 -5.96 4.71
CA LYS A 98 1.24 -5.82 6.18
C LYS A 98 0.21 -4.84 6.75
N PRO A 99 0.03 -3.60 6.22
CA PRO A 99 -0.94 -2.65 6.75
C PRO A 99 -2.40 -3.07 6.61
N ILE A 100 -2.71 -4.04 5.73
CA ILE A 100 -4.05 -4.61 5.54
C ILE A 100 -4.36 -5.60 6.67
N LEU A 101 -3.35 -6.37 7.08
CA LEU A 101 -3.46 -7.41 8.11
C LEU A 101 -3.20 -6.88 9.53
N ASP A 102 -2.71 -5.65 9.64
CA ASP A 102 -2.35 -5.02 10.90
C ASP A 102 -3.57 -4.47 11.63
N LEU A 103 -3.99 -5.19 12.67
CA LEU A 103 -5.12 -4.84 13.54
C LEU A 103 -4.74 -3.89 14.70
N THR A 104 -3.47 -3.51 14.83
CA THR A 104 -3.00 -2.65 15.94
C THR A 104 -3.56 -1.23 15.89
N GLY A 105 -4.19 -0.84 14.78
CA GLY A 105 -4.90 0.44 14.66
C GLY A 105 -6.27 0.49 15.35
N MET A 106 -6.77 -0.64 15.86
CA MET A 106 -8.07 -0.69 16.53
C MET A 106 -7.95 -0.34 18.03
N PRO A 107 -8.95 0.35 18.61
CA PRO A 107 -8.87 0.79 20.00
C PRO A 107 -8.88 -0.43 20.94
N ASP A 108 -8.14 -0.34 22.04
CA ASP A 108 -8.06 -1.36 23.10
C ASP A 108 -9.21 -1.24 24.13
N ARG A 109 -10.09 -0.26 23.92
CA ARG A 109 -11.27 0.02 24.74
C ARG A 109 -12.48 0.28 23.86
N PRO A 110 -13.69 0.08 24.39
CA PRO A 110 -14.90 0.52 23.71
C PRO A 110 -14.85 2.03 23.37
N VAL A 111 -15.32 2.37 22.18
CA VAL A 111 -15.40 3.74 21.66
C VAL A 111 -16.84 4.08 21.30
N ARG A 112 -17.23 5.33 21.53
CA ARG A 112 -18.54 5.88 21.16
C ARG A 112 -18.46 6.63 19.84
N VAL A 113 -19.61 6.85 19.22
CA VAL A 113 -19.68 7.67 18.01
C VAL A 113 -19.11 9.06 18.32
N GLY A 114 -18.17 9.52 17.49
CA GLY A 114 -17.41 10.75 17.67
C GLY A 114 -16.07 10.59 18.39
N ASP A 115 -15.86 9.49 19.12
CA ASP A 115 -14.58 9.24 19.77
C ASP A 115 -13.47 9.07 18.74
N SER A 116 -12.28 9.57 19.10
CA SER A 116 -11.09 9.48 18.27
C SER A 116 -9.90 8.93 19.06
N TRP A 117 -9.00 8.23 18.37
CA TRP A 117 -7.77 7.70 18.94
C TRP A 117 -6.62 7.82 17.93
N SER A 118 -5.41 8.01 18.47
CA SER A 118 -4.21 8.15 17.67
C SER A 118 -3.61 6.79 17.35
N VAL A 119 -3.17 6.62 16.12
CA VAL A 119 -2.53 5.41 15.59
C VAL A 119 -1.23 5.82 14.91
N GLN A 120 -0.13 5.15 15.27
CA GLN A 120 1.10 5.21 14.49
C GLN A 120 1.37 3.82 13.93
N ARG A 121 1.47 3.71 12.61
CA ARG A 121 1.73 2.42 11.94
C ARG A 121 2.61 2.57 10.72
N GLU A 122 3.17 1.46 10.27
CA GLU A 122 3.86 1.43 8.99
C GLU A 122 2.84 1.54 7.85
N ALA A 123 3.07 2.46 6.92
CA ALA A 123 2.17 2.73 5.79
C ALA A 123 2.60 1.97 4.51
N GLY A 124 3.55 1.04 4.63
CA GLY A 124 4.20 0.37 3.52
C GLY A 124 5.38 1.15 2.93
N SER A 125 5.91 0.64 1.81
CA SER A 125 7.01 1.28 1.07
C SER A 125 6.44 2.27 0.05
N GLY A 126 6.61 3.57 0.30
CA GLY A 126 6.31 4.64 -0.65
C GLY A 126 7.44 4.84 -1.67
N PRO A 127 7.29 5.78 -2.63
CA PRO A 127 8.32 6.07 -3.62
C PRO A 127 9.67 6.48 -3.01
N SER A 128 9.66 6.99 -1.77
CA SER A 128 10.85 7.38 -1.01
C SER A 128 11.41 6.30 -0.08
N GLY A 129 10.77 5.13 0.04
CA GLY A 129 11.14 4.08 1.01
C GLY A 129 10.07 3.88 2.09
N PRO A 130 10.39 3.15 3.19
CA PRO A 130 9.44 2.84 4.25
C PRO A 130 8.88 4.08 4.94
N LEU A 131 7.57 4.15 5.12
CA LEU A 131 6.87 5.28 5.73
C LEU A 131 6.15 4.88 7.01
N LEU A 132 6.07 5.81 7.96
CA LEU A 132 5.16 5.76 9.09
C LEU A 132 3.97 6.68 8.82
N ALA A 133 2.76 6.17 9.02
CA ALA A 133 1.55 6.97 9.11
C ALA A 133 1.33 7.35 10.57
N ASN A 134 1.27 8.66 10.84
CA ASN A 134 0.74 9.20 12.08
C ASN A 134 -0.70 9.60 11.80
N ALA A 135 -1.66 8.83 12.30
CA ALA A 135 -3.07 8.98 11.99
C ALA A 135 -3.92 9.16 13.25
N THR A 136 -5.07 9.82 13.08
CA THR A 136 -6.17 9.87 14.01
C THR A 136 -7.34 9.16 13.37
N TYR A 137 -7.86 8.15 14.06
CA TYR A 137 -9.05 7.42 13.66
C TYR A 137 -10.23 7.96 14.45
N THR A 138 -11.37 8.12 13.80
CA THR A 138 -12.60 8.63 14.40
C THR A 138 -13.76 7.69 14.11
N PHE A 139 -14.41 7.19 15.15
CA PHE A 139 -15.59 6.33 14.98
C PHE A 139 -16.80 7.18 14.58
N LYS A 140 -17.39 6.92 13.41
CA LYS A 140 -18.52 7.69 12.86
C LYS A 140 -19.87 7.06 13.09
N GLY A 141 -19.92 5.80 13.51
CA GLY A 141 -21.14 5.06 13.74
C GLY A 141 -21.28 3.83 12.85
N TRP A 142 -22.46 3.20 12.94
CA TRP A 142 -22.80 2.05 12.12
C TRP A 142 -23.26 2.50 10.74
N GLN A 143 -22.86 1.76 9.72
CA GLN A 143 -23.23 2.00 8.33
C GLN A 143 -23.47 0.66 7.64
N GLU A 144 -24.52 0.57 6.83
CA GLU A 144 -24.67 -0.53 5.89
C GLU A 144 -23.71 -0.30 4.71
N HIS A 145 -22.83 -1.27 4.47
CA HIS A 145 -21.86 -1.24 3.40
C HIS A 145 -21.82 -2.62 2.77
N GLU A 146 -22.20 -2.72 1.49
CA GLU A 146 -22.26 -3.99 0.75
C GLU A 146 -23.09 -5.07 1.45
N GLN A 147 -24.29 -4.72 1.89
CA GLN A 147 -25.21 -5.63 2.60
C GLN A 147 -24.64 -6.15 3.94
N ARG A 148 -23.55 -5.57 4.44
CA ARG A 148 -22.95 -5.86 5.74
C ARG A 148 -23.16 -4.69 6.68
N LYS A 149 -23.35 -5.00 7.95
CA LYS A 149 -23.45 -4.00 9.00
C LYS A 149 -22.05 -3.68 9.52
N CYS A 150 -21.48 -2.58 9.03
CA CYS A 150 -20.12 -2.17 9.35
C CYS A 150 -20.07 -1.00 10.33
N VAL A 151 -18.95 -0.89 11.01
CA VAL A 151 -18.51 0.29 11.75
C VAL A 151 -17.75 1.18 10.79
N ARG A 152 -18.19 2.43 10.68
CA ARG A 152 -17.53 3.45 9.88
C ARG A 152 -16.44 4.15 10.69
N ILE A 153 -15.22 4.17 10.17
CA ILE A 153 -14.08 4.88 10.76
C ILE A 153 -13.51 5.86 9.74
N ASP A 154 -13.47 7.14 10.10
CA ASP A 154 -12.75 8.15 9.31
C ASP A 154 -11.30 8.22 9.79
N ILE A 155 -10.38 8.41 8.85
CA ILE A 155 -8.94 8.44 9.09
C ILE A 155 -8.41 9.78 8.61
N THR A 156 -7.61 10.45 9.43
CA THR A 156 -6.84 11.64 9.04
C THR A 156 -5.41 11.48 9.54
N GLY A 157 -4.42 12.07 8.87
CA GLY A 157 -3.05 11.92 9.33
C GLY A 157 -1.99 12.49 8.39
N THR A 158 -0.75 12.11 8.65
CA THR A 158 0.43 12.48 7.88
C THR A 158 1.33 11.27 7.66
N LEU A 159 2.13 11.32 6.59
CA LEU A 159 3.18 10.34 6.30
C LEU A 159 4.53 10.94 6.66
N VAL A 160 5.33 10.21 7.43
CA VAL A 160 6.71 10.58 7.74
C VAL A 160 7.67 9.47 7.33
N PRO A 161 8.88 9.77 6.87
CA PRO A 161 9.85 8.73 6.58
C PRO A 161 10.22 7.96 7.85
N LYS A 162 10.29 6.64 7.76
CA LYS A 162 10.87 5.82 8.84
C LYS A 162 12.37 6.09 8.88
N MET A 163 12.90 6.53 10.03
CA MET A 163 14.29 6.99 10.14
C MET A 163 15.30 5.95 9.60
N GLY A 164 16.30 6.43 8.87
CA GLY A 164 17.46 5.63 8.41
C GLY A 164 17.42 5.12 6.97
N ASN A 165 16.26 5.09 6.30
CA ASN A 165 16.11 4.39 4.99
C ASN A 165 15.39 5.20 3.89
N ALA A 166 15.25 6.52 4.03
CA ALA A 166 14.56 7.34 3.05
C ALA A 166 15.49 7.75 1.89
N SER A 167 15.16 7.34 0.67
CA SER A 167 15.86 7.74 -0.55
C SER A 167 15.57 9.18 -0.99
N ALA A 168 14.47 9.76 -0.51
CA ALA A 168 14.06 11.14 -0.77
C ALA A 168 13.22 11.66 0.42
N PRO A 169 13.37 12.93 0.85
CA PRO A 169 12.49 13.51 1.85
C PRO A 169 11.05 13.60 1.33
N ILE A 170 10.10 13.13 2.14
CA ILE A 170 8.68 13.46 2.00
C ILE A 170 8.38 14.68 2.88
N GLY A 171 7.73 15.68 2.29
CA GLY A 171 7.21 16.85 3.00
C GLY A 171 5.74 17.09 2.66
N ASN A 172 5.09 17.96 3.44
CA ASN A 172 3.71 18.41 3.22
C ASN A 172 2.73 17.25 3.01
N SER A 173 2.87 16.19 3.79
CA SER A 173 2.03 15.00 3.66
C SER A 173 0.71 15.19 4.39
N LYS A 174 -0.37 14.75 3.75
CA LYS A 174 -1.71 14.65 4.29
C LYS A 174 -2.31 13.33 3.86
N VAL A 175 -2.86 12.61 4.81
CA VAL A 175 -3.61 11.38 4.58
C VAL A 175 -5.03 11.64 5.06
N THR A 176 -5.99 11.34 4.20
CA THR A 176 -7.39 11.17 4.58
C THR A 176 -7.82 9.78 4.17
N GLY A 177 -8.73 9.18 4.91
CA GLY A 177 -9.15 7.84 4.59
C GLY A 177 -10.43 7.47 5.31
N GLN A 178 -10.89 6.30 4.93
CA GLN A 178 -12.24 5.86 5.14
C GLN A 178 -12.18 4.34 5.25
N CYS A 179 -12.49 3.80 6.42
CA CYS A 179 -12.47 2.37 6.71
C CYS A 179 -13.90 1.89 7.05
N TRP A 180 -14.27 0.73 6.51
CA TRP A 180 -15.46 -0.02 6.90
C TRP A 180 -15.01 -1.30 7.56
N PHE A 181 -15.20 -1.37 8.88
CA PHE A 181 -14.84 -2.50 9.71
C PHE A 181 -16.07 -3.36 9.98
N ASP A 182 -15.99 -4.66 9.76
CA ASP A 182 -17.06 -5.60 10.10
C ASP A 182 -16.72 -6.28 11.44
N PRO A 183 -17.39 -5.93 12.56
CA PRO A 183 -17.09 -6.52 13.85
C PRO A 183 -17.37 -8.02 13.93
N ALA A 184 -18.24 -8.57 13.08
CA ALA A 184 -18.49 -10.00 13.04
C ALA A 184 -17.30 -10.76 12.45
N LEU A 185 -16.59 -10.15 11.51
CA LEU A 185 -15.37 -10.71 10.91
C LEU A 185 -14.10 -10.34 11.71
N GLY A 186 -14.12 -9.21 12.43
CA GLY A 186 -12.96 -8.70 13.15
C GLY A 186 -11.92 -8.01 12.26
N PHE A 187 -12.28 -7.66 11.02
CA PHE A 187 -11.38 -7.02 10.05
C PHE A 187 -12.09 -5.91 9.26
N SER A 188 -11.29 -5.05 8.63
CA SER A 188 -11.77 -4.09 7.64
C SER A 188 -12.14 -4.79 6.34
N ILE A 189 -13.38 -4.63 5.88
CA ILE A 189 -13.81 -5.14 4.59
C ILE A 189 -13.46 -4.18 3.45
N GLU A 190 -13.33 -2.89 3.76
CA GLU A 190 -12.84 -1.91 2.80
C GLU A 190 -12.07 -0.81 3.51
N THR A 191 -10.99 -0.36 2.90
CA THR A 191 -10.29 0.84 3.32
C THR A 191 -9.84 1.63 2.09
N VAL A 192 -10.23 2.90 2.08
CA VAL A 192 -9.88 3.87 1.06
C VAL A 192 -9.00 4.94 1.68
N PHE A 193 -7.87 5.23 1.04
CA PHE A 193 -6.97 6.32 1.39
C PHE A 193 -6.83 7.29 0.23
N ASP A 194 -6.82 8.58 0.55
CA ASP A 194 -6.35 9.66 -0.31
C ASP A 194 -5.14 10.29 0.37
N GLN A 195 -4.01 10.26 -0.31
CA GLN A 195 -2.72 10.71 0.18
C GLN A 195 -2.22 11.82 -0.71
N MET A 196 -1.88 12.95 -0.13
CA MET A 196 -1.20 14.04 -0.80
C MET A 196 0.15 14.25 -0.12
N TYR A 197 1.21 14.39 -0.89
CA TYR A 197 2.53 14.68 -0.35
C TYR A 197 3.45 15.29 -1.38
N THR A 198 4.60 15.78 -0.94
CA THR A 198 5.64 16.34 -1.80
C THR A 198 6.89 15.50 -1.69
N ILE A 199 7.43 15.04 -2.82
CA ILE A 199 8.71 14.32 -2.88
C ILE A 199 9.78 15.31 -3.30
N THR A 200 10.87 15.39 -2.54
CA THR A 200 12.06 16.14 -2.95
C THR A 200 13.13 15.20 -3.47
N ASN A 201 13.36 15.22 -4.79
CA ASN A 201 14.43 14.46 -5.44
C ASN A 201 15.68 15.33 -5.63
N VAL A 202 16.86 14.71 -5.60
CA VAL A 202 18.12 15.35 -5.97
C VAL A 202 18.48 14.89 -7.38
N VAL A 203 18.43 15.79 -8.35
CA VAL A 203 18.70 15.47 -9.76
C VAL A 203 20.06 16.02 -10.17
N ALA A 204 20.89 15.18 -10.78
CA ALA A 204 22.13 15.61 -11.43
C ALA A 204 21.80 16.27 -12.77
N GLN A 205 22.33 17.47 -13.02
CA GLN A 205 22.06 18.17 -14.28
C GLN A 205 22.73 17.49 -15.47
N PRO A 206 22.00 17.21 -16.58
CA PRO A 206 22.62 16.91 -17.85
C PRO A 206 23.14 18.20 -18.50
N ARG A 207 24.36 18.19 -19.07
CA ARG A 207 24.82 19.26 -19.97
C ARG A 207 24.24 19.07 -21.38
N PRO A 208 24.07 20.14 -22.18
CA PRO A 208 23.95 20.03 -23.63
C PRO A 208 25.25 19.42 -24.18
N GLY A 209 25.18 18.26 -24.84
CA GLY A 209 26.33 17.67 -25.49
C GLY A 209 26.73 18.46 -26.73
N THR A 210 28.02 18.41 -27.11
CA THR A 210 28.60 19.16 -28.24
C THR A 210 28.03 18.76 -29.63
N ASN A 211 27.02 17.88 -29.70
CA ASN A 211 26.30 17.52 -30.92
C ASN A 211 24.79 17.27 -30.64
N GLY A 212 24.21 17.86 -29.59
CA GLY A 212 22.78 17.74 -29.29
C GLY A 212 22.33 16.41 -28.65
N LEU A 213 23.24 15.52 -28.30
CA LEU A 213 22.93 14.26 -27.59
C LEU A 213 23.33 14.36 -26.10
N PRO A 214 22.43 14.04 -25.14
CA PRO A 214 22.74 14.09 -23.72
C PRO A 214 23.73 12.98 -23.33
N GLN A 215 24.88 13.36 -22.78
CA GLN A 215 25.85 12.41 -22.20
C GLN A 215 25.80 12.44 -20.67
N PHE A 216 25.54 11.29 -20.05
CA PHE A 216 25.68 11.09 -18.60
C PHE A 216 27.00 10.35 -18.34
N ARG A 217 28.06 11.05 -17.91
CA ARG A 217 29.22 10.44 -17.26
C ARG A 217 29.50 11.12 -15.92
N GLN A 218 29.84 10.28 -14.93
CA GLN A 218 30.17 10.66 -13.56
C GLN A 218 31.35 11.66 -13.52
N GLY A 219 31.16 12.78 -12.83
CA GLY A 219 32.24 13.73 -12.50
C GLY A 219 31.96 15.20 -12.82
N THR A 220 30.89 15.80 -12.28
CA THR A 220 30.65 17.25 -12.38
C THR A 220 30.73 17.92 -11.00
N ASN A 221 31.43 19.06 -10.90
CA ASN A 221 31.44 19.97 -9.73
C ASN A 221 30.16 20.84 -9.60
N ALA A 222 29.15 20.60 -10.44
CA ALA A 222 27.88 21.32 -10.36
C ALA A 222 27.09 20.83 -9.13
N LEU A 223 26.62 21.77 -8.30
CA LEU A 223 25.84 21.43 -7.12
C LEU A 223 24.55 20.71 -7.53
N PRO A 224 24.23 19.56 -6.92
CA PRO A 224 22.99 18.85 -7.19
C PRO A 224 21.76 19.75 -6.98
N GLN A 225 20.79 19.71 -7.89
CA GLN A 225 19.56 20.47 -7.74
C GLN A 225 18.50 19.66 -7.00
N LYS A 226 17.88 20.29 -5.99
CA LYS A 226 16.70 19.75 -5.31
C LYS A 226 15.47 20.11 -6.14
N VAL A 227 14.79 19.10 -6.68
CA VAL A 227 13.52 19.23 -7.40
C VAL A 227 12.42 18.69 -6.50
N SER A 228 11.39 19.50 -6.30
CA SER A 228 10.25 19.15 -5.46
C SER A 228 9.02 18.93 -6.34
N SER A 229 8.30 17.84 -6.14
CA SER A 229 7.11 17.52 -6.96
C SER A 229 5.96 17.06 -6.06
N PRO A 230 4.77 17.66 -6.19
CA PRO A 230 3.58 17.17 -5.51
C PRO A 230 3.15 15.84 -6.12
N ALA A 231 2.66 14.95 -5.28
CA ALA A 231 2.04 13.69 -5.66
C ALA A 231 0.72 13.54 -4.90
N ARG A 232 -0.30 13.02 -5.59
CA ARG A 232 -1.55 12.57 -4.99
C ARG A 232 -1.73 11.11 -5.33
N GLN A 233 -2.06 10.29 -4.34
CA GLN A 233 -2.29 8.86 -4.50
C GLN A 233 -3.62 8.50 -3.88
N THR A 234 -4.40 7.69 -4.57
CA THR A 234 -5.59 7.06 -4.02
C THR A 234 -5.37 5.56 -3.98
N LEU A 235 -5.61 4.95 -2.83
CA LEU A 235 -5.50 3.52 -2.61
C LEU A 235 -6.82 3.03 -2.04
N SER A 236 -7.50 2.13 -2.75
CA SER A 236 -8.62 1.36 -2.24
C SER A 236 -8.23 -0.11 -2.15
N ILE A 237 -8.50 -0.71 -1.00
CA ILE A 237 -8.31 -2.13 -0.75
C ILE A 237 -9.61 -2.66 -0.17
N LYS A 238 -10.14 -3.71 -0.78
CA LYS A 238 -11.43 -4.26 -0.45
C LYS A 238 -11.37 -5.78 -0.41
N LEU A 239 -11.80 -6.34 0.71
CA LEU A 239 -11.99 -7.78 0.92
C LEU A 239 -13.46 -8.08 0.68
N THR A 240 -13.80 -8.51 -0.54
CA THR A 240 -15.20 -8.74 -0.93
C THR A 240 -15.75 -10.04 -0.35
N GLU A 241 -14.90 -11.04 -0.16
CA GLU A 241 -15.25 -12.30 0.51
C GLU A 241 -14.12 -12.81 1.42
N PHE A 242 -14.47 -13.19 2.64
CA PHE A 242 -13.56 -13.78 3.62
C PHE A 242 -14.32 -14.71 4.56
N THR A 243 -13.69 -15.80 4.98
CA THR A 243 -14.21 -16.66 6.06
C THR A 243 -13.25 -16.72 7.24
N THR A 244 -13.80 -16.61 8.45
CA THR A 244 -13.13 -16.90 9.72
C THR A 244 -13.50 -18.32 10.14
N LEU A 245 -12.53 -19.10 10.60
CA LEU A 245 -12.75 -20.43 11.18
C LEU A 245 -12.93 -20.34 12.69
#